data_AF-A0A1G7F1U7-F1
#
_entry.id   AF-A0A1G7F1U7-F1
#
_cell.length_a   1.000
_cell.length_b   1.000
_cell.length_c   1.000
_cell.angle_alpha   90.00
_cell.angle_beta   90.00
_cell.angle_gamma   90.00
#
_symmetry.space_group_name_H-M   'P 1'
#
loop_
_entity.id
_entity.type
_entity.pdbx_description
1 polymer ?
#
loop_
_entity_poly.entity_id
_entity_poly.type
_entity_poly.pdbx_seq_one_letter_code
_entity_poly.pdbx_strand_id
1 'polypeptide(L)'
;MPKDSGTYTLSEVPPPPGWWPAGRWLPTTPTSGEATVGSSDVHGPDFGNVCLGPGGGRTLGFWSNKNGQNTMNGLGMDAILAELRALNLVDTSGNPFDPTGYSGFRSWLLGANATNMAYMLSAQMAAMYLNVRAGFVSGSALIYAPGTQSANPAGFATVSALLEEANAELGLHPTAYSGDPWRSYQEALKDAFDWANNNRTFVQPGPEACPFDSPY
;
A
#
# COMPACT_ATOMS: atom_id res chain seq x y z
N MET A 1 49.02 -18.97 -5.19
CA MET A 1 47.67 -18.39 -5.18
C MET A 1 47.33 -18.01 -3.74
N PRO A 2 46.62 -16.90 -3.49
CA PRO A 2 46.11 -16.60 -2.15
C PRO A 2 45.30 -17.80 -1.65
N LYS A 3 45.37 -18.08 -0.34
CA LYS A 3 44.83 -19.32 0.24
C LYS A 3 43.29 -19.42 0.14
N ASP A 4 42.62 -18.30 -0.16
CA ASP A 4 41.16 -18.14 -0.16
C ASP A 4 40.65 -17.44 -1.43
N SER A 5 41.31 -17.66 -2.57
CA SER A 5 40.78 -17.20 -3.87
C SER A 5 39.74 -18.19 -4.41
N GLY A 6 38.57 -17.70 -4.80
CA GLY A 6 37.47 -18.53 -5.30
C GLY A 6 36.18 -17.75 -5.51
N THR A 7 35.16 -18.41 -6.05
CA THR A 7 33.81 -17.86 -6.17
C THR A 7 33.03 -18.18 -4.90
N TYR A 8 32.47 -17.14 -4.29
CA TYR A 8 31.67 -17.22 -3.07
C TYR A 8 30.25 -16.76 -3.34
N THR A 9 29.26 -17.46 -2.76
CA THR A 9 27.89 -16.97 -2.70
C THR A 9 27.72 -16.14 -1.43
N LEU A 10 27.36 -14.87 -1.63
CA LEU A 10 27.01 -13.93 -0.58
C LEU A 10 25.48 -13.88 -0.52
N SER A 11 24.91 -13.99 0.68
CA SER A 11 23.47 -13.88 0.90
C SER A 11 23.19 -12.85 1.97
N GLU A 12 22.26 -11.94 1.71
CA GLU A 12 21.75 -11.04 2.72
C GLU A 12 20.78 -11.76 3.65
N VAL A 13 20.92 -11.50 4.96
CA VAL A 13 19.91 -11.83 5.95
C VAL A 13 19.12 -10.56 6.24
N PRO A 14 17.82 -10.49 5.90
CA PRO A 14 17.03 -9.29 6.14
C PRO A 14 16.92 -9.01 7.65
N PRO A 15 16.90 -7.73 8.06
CA PRO A 15 16.72 -7.36 9.46
C PRO A 15 15.46 -7.99 10.08
N PRO A 16 15.55 -8.62 11.27
CA PRO A 16 14.38 -8.94 12.06
C PRO A 16 13.61 -7.66 12.45
N PRO A 17 12.27 -7.68 12.58
CA PRO A 17 11.40 -8.85 12.52
C PRO A 17 10.76 -9.05 11.14
N GLY A 18 10.93 -10.26 10.60
CA GLY A 18 9.81 -11.06 10.10
C GLY A 18 9.21 -10.72 8.73
N TRP A 19 8.77 -11.77 8.05
CA TRP A 19 8.12 -11.74 6.75
C TRP A 19 6.95 -10.75 6.67
N TRP A 20 6.83 -10.15 5.49
CA TRP A 20 5.84 -9.18 5.05
C TRP A 20 4.43 -9.32 5.65
N PRO A 21 3.75 -8.22 6.05
CA PRO A 21 4.20 -6.83 6.02
C PRO A 21 4.93 -6.41 7.32
N ALA A 22 5.49 -7.35 8.09
CA ALA A 22 6.15 -7.05 9.37
C ALA A 22 7.60 -6.53 9.24
N GLY A 23 8.24 -6.76 8.09
CA GLY A 23 9.60 -6.30 7.82
C GLY A 23 9.62 -4.85 7.38
N ARG A 24 10.30 -3.98 8.14
CA ARG A 24 10.55 -2.58 7.74
C ARG A 24 11.46 -2.49 6.51
N TRP A 25 12.24 -3.52 6.23
CA TRP A 25 13.20 -3.55 5.13
C TRP A 25 12.73 -4.51 4.05
N LEU A 26 12.65 -4.02 2.82
CA LEU A 26 12.30 -4.80 1.65
C LEU A 26 13.48 -4.81 0.66
N PRO A 27 13.98 -5.99 0.25
CA PRO A 27 14.96 -6.08 -0.80
C PRO A 27 14.34 -5.72 -2.15
N THR A 28 15.05 -4.90 -2.93
CA THR A 28 14.66 -4.51 -4.31
C THR A 28 15.53 -5.18 -5.37
N THR A 29 16.53 -5.95 -4.95
CA THR A 29 17.41 -6.77 -5.78
C THR A 29 17.50 -8.20 -5.21
N PRO A 30 18.05 -9.17 -5.95
CA PRO A 30 18.23 -10.53 -5.43
C PRO A 30 18.99 -10.55 -4.10
N THR A 31 18.51 -11.32 -3.14
CA THR A 31 19.11 -11.44 -1.80
C THR A 31 20.33 -12.36 -1.75
N SER A 32 20.80 -12.84 -2.91
CA SER A 32 22.05 -13.57 -3.04
C SER A 32 22.74 -13.24 -4.36
N GLY A 33 24.07 -13.32 -4.36
CA GLY A 33 24.90 -13.09 -5.53
C GLY A 33 26.30 -13.69 -5.37
N GLU A 34 27.02 -13.82 -6.47
CA GLU A 34 28.38 -14.37 -6.47
C GLU A 34 29.44 -13.26 -6.47
N ALA A 35 30.54 -13.49 -5.77
CA ALA A 35 31.75 -12.68 -5.88
C ALA A 35 32.97 -13.59 -6.06
N THR A 36 33.80 -13.28 -7.05
CA THR A 36 35.04 -14.03 -7.32
C THR A 36 36.22 -13.30 -6.71
N VAL A 37 36.74 -13.82 -5.60
CA VAL A 37 37.86 -13.23 -4.86
C VAL A 37 39.19 -13.69 -5.48
N GLY A 38 40.03 -12.72 -5.85
CA GLY A 38 41.36 -12.94 -6.42
C GLY A 38 42.47 -12.43 -5.51
N SER A 39 43.46 -11.75 -6.09
CA SER A 39 44.55 -11.09 -5.35
C SER A 39 44.25 -9.63 -5.01
N SER A 40 43.10 -9.11 -5.41
CA SER A 40 42.66 -7.73 -5.18
C SER A 40 41.28 -7.73 -4.52
N ASP A 41 40.97 -6.64 -3.83
CA ASP A 41 39.62 -6.40 -3.31
C ASP A 41 38.60 -6.46 -4.45
N VAL A 42 37.45 -7.05 -4.15
CA VAL A 42 36.33 -7.18 -5.09
C VAL A 42 35.07 -6.61 -4.46
N HIS A 43 34.31 -5.88 -5.26
CA HIS A 43 32.99 -5.41 -4.87
C HIS A 43 32.02 -6.59 -4.87
N GLY A 44 31.29 -6.77 -3.78
CA GLY A 44 30.22 -7.76 -3.68
C GLY A 44 28.94 -7.32 -4.41
N PRO A 45 27.89 -8.15 -4.44
CA PRO A 45 26.58 -7.73 -4.91
C PRO A 45 26.00 -6.62 -4.02
N ASP A 46 25.37 -5.63 -4.64
CA ASP A 46 24.56 -4.62 -3.95
C ASP A 46 23.16 -5.17 -3.73
N PHE A 47 22.78 -5.43 -2.47
CA PHE A 47 21.50 -6.06 -2.13
C PHE A 47 20.29 -5.11 -2.06
N GLY A 48 20.52 -3.80 -2.24
CA GLY A 48 19.48 -2.79 -2.53
C GLY A 48 18.23 -2.87 -1.66
N ASN A 49 18.29 -2.41 -0.41
CA ASN A 49 17.12 -2.42 0.50
C ASN A 49 16.43 -1.07 0.59
N VAL A 50 15.10 -1.11 0.59
CA VAL A 50 14.25 0.05 0.84
C VAL A 50 13.59 -0.11 2.19
N CYS A 51 13.60 0.97 2.98
CA CYS A 51 12.81 0.98 4.20
C CYS A 51 11.38 1.45 3.96
N LEU A 52 10.43 0.74 4.57
CA LEU A 52 9.02 1.06 4.62
C LEU A 52 8.56 1.42 6.04
N GLY A 53 7.55 2.28 6.10
CA GLY A 53 6.99 2.71 7.36
C GLY A 53 5.83 3.69 7.21
N PRO A 54 5.66 4.61 8.16
CA PRO A 54 4.54 5.55 8.17
C PRO A 54 4.68 6.61 7.08
N GLY A 55 3.54 7.02 6.53
CA GLY A 55 3.43 8.12 5.56
C GLY A 55 2.27 9.07 5.84
N GLY A 56 1.64 8.94 7.01
CA GLY A 56 0.52 9.77 7.46
C GLY A 56 -0.87 9.17 7.23
N GLY A 57 -0.97 7.95 6.70
CA GLY A 57 -2.23 7.27 6.42
C GLY A 57 -3.17 7.20 7.64
N ARG A 58 -4.47 7.34 7.39
CA ARG A 58 -5.55 7.12 8.35
C ARG A 58 -6.44 5.99 7.89
N THR A 59 -6.81 5.12 8.82
CA THR A 59 -7.63 3.94 8.58
C THR A 59 -9.12 4.29 8.46
N LEU A 60 -9.93 3.31 8.05
CA LEU A 60 -11.39 3.38 8.06
C LEU A 60 -11.94 3.78 9.45
N GLY A 61 -11.27 3.35 10.53
CA GLY A 61 -11.63 3.69 11.90
C GLY A 61 -11.50 5.18 12.22
N PHE A 62 -10.55 5.88 11.60
CA PHE A 62 -10.45 7.34 11.71
C PHE A 62 -11.59 8.02 10.94
N TRP A 63 -11.78 7.62 9.68
CA TRP A 63 -12.77 8.23 8.78
C TRP A 63 -14.23 7.96 9.18
N SER A 64 -14.49 6.93 9.98
CA SER A 64 -15.82 6.61 10.53
C SER A 64 -16.11 7.24 11.90
N ASN A 65 -15.15 7.94 12.52
CA ASN A 65 -15.31 8.55 13.84
C ASN A 65 -15.41 10.09 13.81
N LYS A 66 -15.64 10.71 14.97
CA LYS A 66 -15.82 12.16 15.08
C LYS A 66 -14.64 12.98 14.53
N ASN A 67 -13.41 12.48 14.60
CA ASN A 67 -12.24 13.15 14.04
C ASN A 67 -12.25 13.13 12.51
N GLY A 68 -12.62 12.00 11.91
CA GLY A 68 -12.84 11.90 10.46
C GLY A 68 -13.96 12.83 10.00
N GLN A 69 -15.09 12.84 10.71
CA GLN A 69 -16.20 13.76 10.43
C GLN A 69 -15.77 15.23 10.48
N ASN A 70 -15.04 15.62 11.53
CA ASN A 70 -14.55 16.99 11.67
C ASN A 70 -13.59 17.37 10.54
N THR A 71 -12.75 16.43 10.10
CA THR A 71 -11.83 16.64 8.96
C THR A 71 -12.62 16.85 7.68
N MET A 72 -13.59 15.98 7.37
CA MET A 72 -14.47 16.14 6.19
C MET A 72 -15.27 17.45 6.24
N ASN A 73 -15.76 17.85 7.41
CA ASN A 73 -16.42 19.15 7.59
C ASN A 73 -15.48 20.31 7.28
N GLY A 74 -14.23 20.27 7.75
CA GLY A 74 -13.22 21.29 7.49
C GLY A 74 -12.83 21.41 6.02
N LEU A 75 -12.93 20.32 5.26
CA LEU A 75 -12.73 20.29 3.80
C LEU A 75 -13.97 20.67 2.99
N GLY A 76 -15.13 20.84 3.64
CA GLY A 76 -16.43 20.98 2.99
C GLY A 76 -17.07 19.61 2.73
N MET A 77 -17.94 19.18 3.65
CA MET A 77 -18.60 17.87 3.60
C MET A 77 -19.28 17.59 2.25
N ASP A 78 -20.09 18.53 1.76
CA ASP A 78 -20.84 18.32 0.51
C ASP A 78 -19.93 18.16 -0.71
N ALA A 79 -18.81 18.89 -0.74
CA ALA A 79 -17.81 18.79 -1.80
C ALA A 79 -17.10 17.43 -1.75
N ILE A 80 -16.66 17.01 -0.57
CA ILE A 80 -16.02 15.69 -0.39
C ILE A 80 -16.98 14.55 -0.74
N LEU A 81 -18.24 14.63 -0.33
CA LEU A 81 -19.23 13.62 -0.70
C LEU A 81 -19.49 13.63 -2.21
N ALA A 82 -19.50 14.79 -2.87
CA ALA A 82 -19.60 14.88 -4.33
C ALA A 82 -18.40 14.25 -5.04
N GLU A 83 -17.19 14.44 -4.51
CA GLU A 83 -15.99 13.80 -5.01
C GLU A 83 -16.07 12.27 -4.87
N LEU A 84 -16.48 11.76 -3.71
CA LEU A 84 -16.66 10.32 -3.48
C LEU A 84 -17.72 9.70 -4.41
N ARG A 85 -18.79 10.44 -4.73
CA ARG A 85 -19.81 10.03 -5.71
C ARG A 85 -19.31 9.98 -7.15
N ALA A 86 -18.28 10.76 -7.47
CA ALA A 86 -17.67 10.79 -8.80
C ALA A 86 -16.71 9.62 -9.04
N LEU A 87 -16.35 8.88 -7.98
CA LEU A 87 -15.57 7.66 -8.05
C LEU A 87 -16.50 6.45 -8.31
N ASN A 88 -15.93 5.36 -8.82
CA ASN A 88 -16.65 4.11 -9.07
C ASN A 88 -16.82 3.26 -7.78
N LEU A 89 -16.96 3.90 -6.62
CA LEU A 89 -17.13 3.19 -5.35
C LEU A 89 -18.46 2.43 -5.34
N VAL A 90 -18.47 1.24 -4.75
CA VAL A 90 -19.65 0.38 -4.73
C VAL A 90 -20.07 -0.04 -3.33
N ASP A 91 -21.33 -0.43 -3.19
CA ASP A 91 -21.89 -1.06 -1.99
C ASP A 91 -21.72 -2.60 -1.99
N THR A 92 -22.33 -3.25 -1.01
CA THR A 92 -22.27 -4.71 -0.85
C THR A 92 -22.80 -5.51 -2.04
N SER A 93 -23.69 -4.93 -2.85
CA SER A 93 -24.31 -5.57 -4.00
C SER A 93 -23.66 -5.14 -5.32
N GLY A 94 -22.67 -4.25 -5.27
CA GLY A 94 -22.02 -3.70 -6.46
C GLY A 94 -22.75 -2.49 -7.05
N ASN A 95 -23.73 -1.91 -6.35
CA ASN A 95 -24.37 -0.69 -6.82
C ASN A 95 -23.45 0.52 -6.55
N PRO A 96 -23.52 1.58 -7.37
CA PRO A 96 -22.81 2.82 -7.11
C PRO A 96 -23.10 3.39 -5.72
N PHE A 97 -22.06 3.84 -5.03
CA PHE A 97 -22.17 4.45 -3.72
C PHE A 97 -22.50 5.95 -3.82
N ASP A 98 -23.71 6.32 -3.40
CA ASP A 98 -24.25 7.70 -3.47
C ASP A 98 -24.51 8.31 -2.08
N PRO A 99 -23.47 8.66 -1.29
CA PRO A 99 -23.68 9.22 0.04
C PRO A 99 -24.17 10.67 -0.03
N THR A 100 -25.26 10.98 0.66
CA THR A 100 -25.78 12.36 0.80
C THR A 100 -25.44 13.01 2.14
N GLY A 101 -24.77 12.28 3.04
CA GLY A 101 -24.35 12.79 4.34
C GLY A 101 -23.39 11.86 5.06
N TYR A 102 -22.71 12.40 6.07
CA TYR A 102 -21.71 11.67 6.84
C TYR A 102 -22.26 10.38 7.49
N SER A 103 -23.51 10.39 7.97
CA SER A 103 -24.09 9.19 8.58
C SER A 103 -24.19 8.03 7.59
N GLY A 104 -24.57 8.31 6.33
CA GLY A 104 -24.61 7.30 5.27
C GLY A 104 -23.22 6.81 4.92
N PHE A 105 -22.27 7.75 4.75
CA PHE A 105 -20.86 7.42 4.52
C PHE A 105 -20.26 6.53 5.61
N ARG A 106 -20.48 6.89 6.89
CA ARG A 106 -19.99 6.13 8.03
C ARG A 106 -20.55 4.71 8.04
N SER A 107 -21.85 4.55 7.84
CA SER A 107 -22.50 3.23 7.86
C SER A 107 -22.00 2.35 6.71
N TRP A 108 -21.83 2.92 5.51
CA TRP A 108 -21.22 2.25 4.37
C TRP A 108 -19.77 1.84 4.68
N LEU A 109 -18.94 2.76 5.18
CA LEU A 109 -17.54 2.46 5.48
C LEU A 109 -17.38 1.32 6.51
N LEU A 110 -18.26 1.27 7.52
CA LEU A 110 -18.24 0.23 8.56
C LEU A 110 -18.88 -1.09 8.14
N GLY A 111 -19.71 -1.08 7.09
CA GLY A 111 -20.34 -2.29 6.54
C GLY A 111 -19.46 -3.07 5.56
N ALA A 112 -18.35 -2.46 5.12
CA ALA A 112 -17.44 -3.04 4.15
C ALA A 112 -16.87 -4.38 4.64
N ASN A 113 -16.93 -5.38 3.77
CA ASN A 113 -16.46 -6.73 4.03
C ASN A 113 -15.96 -7.38 2.74
N ALA A 114 -15.23 -8.49 2.86
CA ALA A 114 -14.62 -9.18 1.73
C ALA A 114 -15.55 -10.16 0.99
N THR A 115 -16.86 -10.22 1.29
CA THR A 115 -17.79 -11.08 0.52
C THR A 115 -17.86 -10.60 -0.92
N ASN A 116 -18.14 -9.31 -1.13
CA ASN A 116 -17.86 -8.62 -2.39
C ASN A 116 -16.53 -7.87 -2.23
N MET A 117 -15.43 -8.35 -2.83
CA MET A 117 -14.12 -7.70 -2.70
C MET A 117 -14.14 -6.26 -3.22
N ALA A 118 -14.99 -5.95 -4.22
CA ALA A 118 -15.14 -4.60 -4.75
C ALA A 118 -15.63 -3.61 -3.68
N TYR A 119 -16.48 -4.06 -2.73
CA TYR A 119 -16.92 -3.22 -1.62
C TYR A 119 -15.79 -2.98 -0.60
N MET A 120 -15.01 -4.02 -0.26
CA MET A 120 -13.85 -3.86 0.64
C MET A 120 -12.78 -2.96 0.02
N LEU A 121 -12.50 -3.14 -1.28
CA LEU A 121 -11.61 -2.28 -2.06
C LEU A 121 -12.12 -0.84 -2.06
N SER A 122 -13.41 -0.63 -2.34
CA SER A 122 -14.02 0.71 -2.31
C SER A 122 -13.80 1.41 -0.97
N ALA A 123 -14.01 0.72 0.16
CA ALA A 123 -13.83 1.30 1.49
C ALA A 123 -12.37 1.67 1.80
N GLN A 124 -11.40 0.82 1.42
CA GLN A 124 -9.97 1.09 1.59
C GLN A 124 -9.48 2.22 0.68
N MET A 125 -9.92 2.21 -0.57
CA MET A 125 -9.64 3.27 -1.54
C MET A 125 -10.22 4.61 -1.08
N ALA A 126 -11.46 4.64 -0.60
CA ALA A 126 -12.09 5.86 -0.08
C ALA A 126 -11.29 6.44 1.10
N ALA A 127 -10.81 5.60 2.02
CA ALA A 127 -9.95 6.05 3.12
C ALA A 127 -8.63 6.66 2.62
N MET A 128 -7.97 6.05 1.62
CA MET A 128 -6.74 6.60 1.05
C MET A 128 -6.99 7.89 0.26
N TYR A 129 -8.08 7.94 -0.51
CA TYR A 129 -8.52 9.13 -1.21
C TYR A 129 -8.67 10.31 -0.24
N LEU A 130 -9.37 10.09 0.88
CA LEU A 130 -9.55 11.09 1.91
C LEU A 130 -8.23 11.44 2.62
N ASN A 131 -7.30 10.50 2.78
CA ASN A 131 -5.96 10.80 3.30
C ASN A 131 -5.21 11.79 2.39
N VAL A 132 -5.31 11.63 1.08
CA VAL A 132 -4.73 12.58 0.11
C VAL A 132 -5.48 13.91 0.15
N ARG A 133 -6.81 13.90 0.13
CA ARG A 133 -7.62 15.13 0.14
C ARG A 133 -7.43 15.97 1.41
N ALA A 134 -7.22 15.34 2.55
CA ALA A 134 -6.92 16.01 3.81
C ALA A 134 -5.45 16.42 3.98
N GLY A 135 -4.58 16.09 3.01
CA GLY A 135 -3.16 16.39 3.07
C GLY A 135 -2.38 15.54 4.08
N PHE A 136 -2.96 14.45 4.57
CA PHE A 136 -2.25 13.51 5.44
C PHE A 136 -1.23 12.67 4.66
N VAL A 137 -1.51 12.38 3.39
CA VAL A 137 -0.65 11.60 2.50
C VAL A 137 -0.46 12.39 1.21
N SER A 138 0.77 12.43 0.68
CA SER A 138 1.02 12.96 -0.67
C SER A 138 0.59 11.94 -1.72
N GLY A 139 -0.11 12.39 -2.78
CA GLY A 139 -0.41 11.53 -3.94
C GLY A 139 0.85 11.00 -4.64
N SER A 140 1.97 11.72 -4.54
CA SER A 140 3.27 11.30 -5.07
C SER A 140 4.03 10.35 -4.15
N ALA A 141 3.53 10.06 -2.95
CA ALA A 141 4.20 9.14 -2.04
C ALA A 141 4.26 7.74 -2.66
N LEU A 142 5.42 7.09 -2.54
CA LEU A 142 5.65 5.75 -3.06
C LEU A 142 5.28 4.73 -1.97
N ILE A 143 4.44 3.76 -2.32
CA ILE A 143 4.01 2.66 -1.45
C ILE A 143 4.29 1.32 -2.10
N TYR A 144 4.51 0.31 -1.26
CA TYR A 144 4.58 -1.07 -1.76
C TYR A 144 3.16 -1.62 -2.00
N ALA A 145 2.92 -2.01 -3.25
CA ALA A 145 1.64 -2.44 -3.82
C ALA A 145 1.85 -3.58 -4.85
N PRO A 146 2.47 -4.71 -4.47
CA PRO A 146 2.77 -5.81 -5.38
C PRO A 146 1.48 -6.42 -5.97
N GLY A 147 1.57 -6.91 -7.20
CA GLY A 147 0.43 -7.52 -7.89
C GLY A 147 -0.56 -6.51 -8.48
N THR A 148 -0.34 -5.21 -8.27
CA THR A 148 -1.06 -4.12 -8.95
C THR A 148 -0.38 -3.77 -10.28
N GLN A 149 -1.12 -3.22 -11.22
CA GLN A 149 -0.62 -2.83 -12.55
C GLN A 149 0.23 -1.56 -12.51
N SER A 150 -0.05 -0.63 -11.59
CA SER A 150 0.74 0.60 -11.41
C SER A 150 2.06 0.34 -10.69
N ALA A 151 2.25 -0.83 -10.10
CA ALA A 151 3.51 -1.19 -9.46
C ALA A 151 4.62 -1.45 -10.48
N ASN A 152 5.80 -0.91 -10.19
CA ASN A 152 7.02 -1.24 -10.90
C ASN A 152 7.47 -2.70 -10.62
N PRO A 153 8.53 -3.22 -11.28
CA PRO A 153 8.99 -4.59 -11.05
C PRO A 153 9.41 -4.91 -9.61
N ALA A 154 9.72 -3.90 -8.79
CA ALA A 154 10.02 -4.05 -7.36
C ALA A 154 8.77 -3.98 -6.47
N GLY A 155 7.57 -3.88 -7.06
CA GLY A 155 6.30 -3.87 -6.34
C GLY A 155 5.86 -2.50 -5.83
N PHE A 156 6.43 -1.40 -6.33
CA PHE A 156 6.12 -0.05 -5.83
C PHE A 156 5.29 0.79 -6.80
N ALA A 157 4.27 1.47 -6.27
CA ALA A 157 3.41 2.39 -7.00
C ALA A 157 3.26 3.71 -6.24
N THR A 158 2.95 4.80 -6.95
CA THR A 158 2.54 6.04 -6.29
C THR A 158 1.09 5.93 -5.80
N VAL A 159 0.75 6.61 -4.71
CA VAL A 159 -0.63 6.63 -4.20
C VAL A 159 -1.62 7.11 -5.26
N SER A 160 -1.29 8.15 -6.03
CA SER A 160 -2.15 8.66 -7.11
C SER A 160 -2.38 7.61 -8.22
N ALA A 161 -1.33 6.93 -8.68
CA ALA A 161 -1.47 5.90 -9.71
C ALA A 161 -2.34 4.72 -9.23
N LEU A 162 -2.17 4.31 -7.96
CA LEU A 162 -2.97 3.24 -7.37
C LEU A 162 -4.45 3.64 -7.20
N LEU A 163 -4.73 4.90 -6.82
CA LEU A 163 -6.10 5.43 -6.76
C LEU A 163 -6.78 5.42 -8.13
N GLU A 164 -6.07 5.82 -9.19
CA GLU A 164 -6.58 5.81 -10.56
C GLU A 164 -6.85 4.37 -11.04
N GLU A 165 -5.91 3.46 -10.81
CA GLU A 165 -6.03 2.04 -11.15
C GLU A 165 -7.23 1.38 -10.46
N ALA A 166 -7.36 1.56 -9.14
CA ALA A 166 -8.47 0.99 -8.39
C ALA A 166 -9.82 1.58 -8.80
N ASN A 167 -9.88 2.88 -9.08
CA ASN A 167 -11.10 3.51 -9.59
C ASN A 167 -11.52 2.93 -10.93
N ALA A 168 -10.57 2.68 -11.83
CA ALA A 168 -10.84 2.07 -13.12
C ALA A 168 -11.32 0.61 -12.97
N GLU A 169 -10.65 -0.17 -12.12
CA GLU A 169 -11.00 -1.56 -11.82
C GLU A 169 -12.42 -1.67 -11.24
N LEU A 170 -12.79 -0.82 -10.27
CA LEU A 170 -14.14 -0.82 -9.71
C LEU A 170 -15.22 -0.44 -10.74
N GLY A 171 -14.87 0.37 -11.74
CA GLY A 171 -15.78 0.71 -12.85
C GLY A 171 -15.98 -0.44 -13.84
N LEU A 172 -14.97 -1.29 -14.02
CA LEU A 172 -15.04 -2.47 -14.88
C LEU A 172 -15.69 -3.67 -14.16
N HIS A 173 -15.37 -3.83 -12.89
CA HIS A 173 -15.73 -4.99 -12.08
C HIS A 173 -16.31 -4.54 -10.73
N PRO A 174 -17.57 -4.07 -10.71
CA PRO A 174 -18.23 -3.56 -9.50
C PRO A 174 -18.61 -4.66 -8.49
N THR A 175 -18.42 -5.93 -8.86
CA THR A 175 -18.60 -7.08 -7.97
C THR A 175 -17.44 -8.04 -8.12
N ALA A 176 -16.98 -8.62 -7.01
CA ALA A 176 -15.92 -9.63 -7.00
C ALA A 176 -16.16 -10.65 -5.87
N TYR A 177 -16.95 -11.66 -6.17
CA TYR A 177 -17.28 -12.78 -5.30
C TYR A 177 -16.29 -13.94 -5.45
N SER A 178 -16.38 -14.92 -4.56
CA SER A 178 -15.54 -16.12 -4.64
C SER A 178 -15.69 -16.81 -6.01
N GLY A 179 -14.57 -17.07 -6.69
CA GLY A 179 -14.53 -17.68 -8.01
C GLY A 179 -14.42 -16.68 -9.17
N ASP A 180 -14.68 -15.39 -8.94
CA ASP A 180 -14.52 -14.36 -9.99
C ASP A 180 -13.03 -14.17 -10.34
N PRO A 181 -12.67 -14.10 -11.64
CA PRO A 181 -11.27 -14.11 -12.07
C PRO A 181 -10.49 -12.86 -11.67
N TRP A 182 -11.17 -11.73 -11.44
CA TRP A 182 -10.57 -10.46 -11.01
C TRP A 182 -10.51 -10.29 -9.49
N ARG A 183 -11.06 -11.23 -8.70
CA ARG A 183 -11.12 -11.09 -7.24
C ARG A 183 -9.73 -10.96 -6.60
N SER A 184 -8.78 -11.78 -7.01
CA SER A 184 -7.41 -11.75 -6.48
C SER A 184 -6.70 -10.42 -6.81
N TYR A 185 -6.98 -9.85 -7.97
CA TYR A 185 -6.46 -8.56 -8.36
C TYR A 185 -7.06 -7.42 -7.51
N GLN A 186 -8.37 -7.44 -7.26
CA GLN A 186 -8.99 -6.48 -6.33
C GLN A 186 -8.50 -6.65 -4.89
N GLU A 187 -8.15 -7.87 -4.48
CA GLU A 187 -7.53 -8.14 -3.18
C GLU A 187 -6.14 -7.50 -3.10
N ALA A 188 -5.31 -7.59 -4.14
CA ALA A 188 -4.00 -6.92 -4.19
C ALA A 188 -4.12 -5.39 -4.07
N LEU A 189 -5.06 -4.78 -4.80
CA LEU A 189 -5.37 -3.35 -4.68
C LEU A 189 -5.84 -2.99 -3.25
N LYS A 190 -6.73 -3.80 -2.68
CA LYS A 190 -7.30 -3.62 -1.34
C LYS A 190 -6.23 -3.74 -0.26
N ASP A 191 -5.31 -4.69 -0.39
CA ASP A 191 -4.21 -4.90 0.54
C ASP A 191 -3.20 -3.75 0.49
N ALA A 192 -2.85 -3.27 -0.71
CA ALA A 192 -1.98 -2.12 -0.87
C ALA A 192 -2.53 -0.88 -0.14
N PHE A 193 -3.82 -0.58 -0.31
CA PHE A 193 -4.47 0.52 0.43
C PHE A 193 -4.57 0.23 1.93
N ASP A 194 -4.94 -0.98 2.34
CA ASP A 194 -5.04 -1.32 3.75
C ASP A 194 -3.70 -1.11 4.46
N TRP A 195 -2.61 -1.63 3.90
CA TRP A 195 -1.28 -1.47 4.50
C TRP A 195 -0.84 0.00 4.56
N ALA A 196 -1.09 0.78 3.50
CA ALA A 196 -0.75 2.19 3.47
C ALA A 196 -1.63 3.01 4.43
N ASN A 197 -2.95 2.77 4.49
CA ASN A 197 -3.85 3.39 5.46
C ASN A 197 -3.45 3.06 6.91
N ASN A 198 -2.82 1.90 7.13
CA ASN A 198 -2.24 1.47 8.41
C ASN A 198 -0.78 1.94 8.63
N ASN A 199 -0.24 2.82 7.78
CA ASN A 199 1.12 3.39 7.92
C ASN A 199 2.26 2.35 7.88
N ARG A 200 2.15 1.34 7.03
CA ARG A 200 3.14 0.25 6.99
C ARG A 200 4.06 0.26 5.78
N THR A 201 3.62 0.82 4.65
CA THR A 201 4.23 0.50 3.35
C THR A 201 4.75 1.69 2.58
N PHE A 202 4.84 2.87 3.21
CA PHE A 202 5.41 4.05 2.57
C PHE A 202 6.92 3.98 2.57
N VAL A 203 7.53 4.25 1.41
CA VAL A 203 8.98 4.39 1.30
C VAL A 203 9.46 5.55 2.17
N GLN A 204 10.40 5.25 3.06
CA GLN A 204 10.99 6.22 3.96
C GLN A 204 12.14 6.98 3.29
N PRO A 205 12.43 8.24 3.70
CA PRO A 205 13.43 9.10 3.06
C PRO A 205 14.85 8.54 3.11
N GLY A 206 15.14 7.63 4.04
CA GLY A 206 16.45 7.02 4.18
C GLY A 206 16.52 5.99 5.32
N PRO A 207 17.66 5.28 5.45
CA PRO A 207 17.90 4.28 6.49
C PRO A 207 17.74 4.82 7.91
N GLU A 208 17.98 6.10 8.14
CA GLU A 208 17.86 6.76 9.44
C GLU A 208 16.43 6.75 9.99
N ALA A 209 15.41 6.68 9.11
CA ALA A 209 14.02 6.53 9.52
C ALA A 209 13.71 5.12 10.06
N CYS A 210 14.64 4.18 9.85
CA CYS A 210 14.48 2.76 10.13
C CYS A 210 15.72 2.22 10.83
N PRO A 211 16.01 2.73 12.04
CA PRO A 211 17.19 2.31 12.78
C PRO A 211 17.18 0.79 12.91
N PHE A 212 18.29 0.19 12.51
CA PHE A 212 18.55 -1.21 12.75
C PHE A 212 18.90 -1.36 14.23
N ASP A 213 17.98 -1.91 15.01
CA ASP A 213 18.31 -2.40 16.34
C ASP A 213 19.05 -3.72 16.15
N SER A 214 20.38 -3.71 16.38
CA SER A 214 21.24 -4.88 16.25
C SER A 214 20.67 -6.09 16.99
N PRO A 215 20.60 -7.29 16.36
CA PRO A 215 20.38 -8.53 17.09
C PRO A 215 21.67 -9.09 17.71
N TYR A 216 22.82 -8.41 17.53
CA TYR A 216 24.11 -8.71 18.17
C TYR A 216 24.42 -7.76 19.31
#